data_AF-A0A1M4T6F7-F1
#
_entry.id   AF-A0A1M4T6F7-F1
#
_cell.length_a   1.000
_cell.length_b   1.000
_cell.length_c   1.000
_cell.angle_alpha   90.00
_cell.angle_beta   90.00
_cell.angle_gamma   90.00
#
_symmetry.space_group_name_H-M   'P 1'
#
loop_
_entity.id
_entity.type
_entity.pdbx_description
1 polymer ?
#
loop_
_entity_poly.entity_id
_entity_poly.type
_entity_poly.pdbx_seq_one_letter_code
_entity_poly.pdbx_strand_id
1 'polypeptide(L)'
;MVHKIKSENLANEYQNWKFSQKLIESICETLIKYEIDHLKAGLENSLINSLQGDEAFDIYNTFKKLDLTNLIDGFNYTEIQLLKSDLEIILNLIRVTEKNATDSNEVGITVDDKSLSIADFKLTRNQYVDKAINYVAKKHNLNKAYESTLIAALRYASIYAKTRHIGPPQDVYDLFCDWGIKNEGFASPFNARLLGKDNCKFYSLFKETDFIFGSEGSFFDQEKPTNPGHWSLDPPFTTEIIEITEAKLKKWIKLYPSISFLLIIPASYQLKIKPNETVRLLKNVHSYEGLEGVKKKLPLDVNIHRFGEIEKFSVEAIKNAYT
;
A
#
# COMPACT_ATOMS: atom_id res chain seq x y z
N MET A 1 -15.09 -19.05 15.50
CA MET A 1 -14.91 -20.48 15.11
C MET A 1 -13.41 -20.72 14.93
N VAL A 2 -12.85 -21.77 15.53
CA VAL A 2 -11.42 -22.10 15.35
C VAL A 2 -11.27 -22.98 14.11
N HIS A 3 -10.58 -22.50 13.09
CA HIS A 3 -10.28 -23.24 11.88
C HIS A 3 -8.81 -23.60 11.85
N LYS A 4 -8.51 -24.89 11.96
CA LYS A 4 -7.15 -25.40 11.77
C LYS A 4 -6.93 -25.60 10.27
N ILE A 5 -6.52 -24.53 9.58
CA ILE A 5 -6.06 -24.60 8.19
C ILE A 5 -4.55 -24.83 8.24
N LYS A 6 -4.07 -25.94 7.65
CA LYS A 6 -2.63 -26.15 7.45
C LYS A 6 -2.22 -25.37 6.21
N SER A 7 -1.32 -24.41 6.38
CA SER A 7 -0.79 -23.60 5.29
C SER A 7 0.64 -23.22 5.59
N GLU A 8 1.57 -23.82 4.84
CA GLU A 8 3.00 -23.49 4.93
C GLU A 8 3.24 -22.01 4.59
N ASN A 9 2.48 -21.47 3.63
CA ASN A 9 2.54 -20.07 3.25
C ASN A 9 2.12 -19.15 4.40
N LEU A 10 1.02 -19.49 5.11
CA LEU A 10 0.56 -18.71 6.26
C LEU A 10 1.55 -18.76 7.43
N ALA A 11 2.14 -19.93 7.71
CA ALA A 11 3.16 -20.06 8.74
C ALA A 11 4.41 -19.24 8.41
N ASN A 12 4.87 -19.25 7.15
CA ASN A 12 6.02 -18.46 6.72
C ASN A 12 5.75 -16.95 6.83
N GLU A 13 4.59 -16.46 6.39
CA GLU A 13 4.21 -15.05 6.55
C GLU A 13 4.12 -14.63 8.02
N TYR A 14 3.65 -15.52 8.89
CA TYR A 14 3.60 -15.25 10.31
C TYR A 14 5.02 -15.12 10.91
N GLN A 15 5.97 -15.98 10.52
CA GLN A 15 7.36 -15.85 10.95
C GLN A 15 8.03 -14.57 10.43
N ASN A 16 7.73 -14.19 9.18
CA ASN A 16 8.16 -12.93 8.59
C ASN A 16 7.68 -11.71 9.41
N TRP A 17 6.41 -11.74 9.81
CA TRP A 17 5.84 -10.71 10.67
C TRP A 17 6.47 -10.71 12.07
N LYS A 18 6.68 -11.88 12.69
CA LYS A 18 7.35 -11.99 14.01
C LYS A 18 8.79 -11.46 13.99
N PHE A 19 9.54 -11.73 12.92
CA PHE A 19 10.86 -11.13 12.71
C PHE A 19 10.77 -9.60 12.72
N SER A 20 9.81 -9.05 11.98
CA SER A 20 9.61 -7.61 11.90
C SER A 20 9.22 -7.02 13.27
N GLN A 21 8.33 -7.68 14.03
CA GLN A 21 7.99 -7.23 15.39
C GLN A 21 9.20 -7.22 16.33
N LYS A 22 10.00 -8.30 16.32
CA LYS A 22 11.24 -8.37 17.11
C LYS A 22 12.22 -7.25 16.75
N LEU A 23 12.38 -6.98 15.45
CA LEU A 23 13.26 -5.90 14.98
C LEU A 23 12.80 -4.53 15.49
N ILE A 24 11.52 -4.18 15.32
CA ILE A 24 11.03 -2.87 15.78
C ILE A 24 11.06 -2.75 17.30
N GLU A 25 10.80 -3.83 18.04
CA GLU A 25 10.95 -3.87 19.51
C GLU A 25 12.40 -3.56 19.92
N SER A 26 13.39 -4.24 19.34
CA SER A 26 14.81 -3.97 19.63
C SER A 26 15.24 -2.55 19.27
N ILE A 27 14.71 -1.99 18.17
CA ILE A 27 14.97 -0.59 17.79
C ILE A 27 14.38 0.35 18.84
N CYS A 28 13.14 0.12 19.29
CA CYS A 28 12.48 0.97 20.28
C CYS A 28 13.17 0.91 21.64
N GLU A 29 13.62 -0.27 22.07
CA GLU A 29 14.39 -0.46 23.31
C GLU A 29 15.74 0.26 23.27
N THR A 30 16.37 0.33 22.10
CA THR A 30 17.67 1.01 21.93
C THR A 30 17.51 2.52 21.75
N LEU A 31 16.49 2.94 21.02
CA LEU A 31 16.22 4.32 20.64
C LEU A 31 14.97 4.88 21.35
N ILE A 32 14.90 4.70 22.67
CA ILE A 32 13.74 5.03 23.54
C ILE A 32 13.24 6.48 23.43
N LYS A 33 14.03 7.38 22.85
CA LYS A 33 13.71 8.80 22.65
C LYS A 33 12.74 9.06 21.49
N TYR A 34 12.48 8.08 20.63
CA TYR A 34 11.58 8.22 19.48
C TYR A 34 10.30 7.40 19.67
N GLU A 35 9.18 7.95 19.24
CA GLU A 35 7.92 7.22 19.25
C GLU A 35 7.92 6.09 18.21
N ILE A 36 7.35 4.94 18.59
CA ILE A 36 7.32 3.73 17.76
C ILE A 36 6.67 3.97 16.39
N ASP A 37 5.64 4.80 16.32
CA ASP A 37 4.91 5.06 15.07
C ASP A 37 5.76 5.83 14.07
N HIS A 38 6.62 6.75 14.53
CA HIS A 38 7.59 7.43 13.66
C HIS A 38 8.71 6.48 13.19
N LEU A 39 9.20 5.59 14.06
CA LEU A 39 10.18 4.57 13.69
C LEU A 39 9.61 3.59 12.65
N LYS A 40 8.36 3.14 12.83
CA LYS A 40 7.65 2.30 11.86
C LYS A 40 7.46 3.02 10.53
N ALA A 41 7.03 4.28 10.54
CA ALA A 41 6.86 5.08 9.33
C ALA A 41 8.17 5.21 8.54
N GLY A 42 9.29 5.47 9.23
CA GLY A 42 10.60 5.59 8.59
C GLY A 42 11.03 4.29 7.92
N LEU A 43 10.90 3.16 8.63
CA LEU A 43 11.22 1.83 8.09
C LEU A 43 10.28 1.42 6.94
N GLU A 44 8.98 1.70 7.04
CA GLU A 44 7.99 1.48 5.97
C GLU A 44 8.45 2.18 4.68
N ASN A 45 8.81 3.47 4.77
CA ASN A 45 9.27 4.24 3.60
C ASN A 45 10.59 3.70 3.05
N SER A 46 11.55 3.35 3.91
CA SER A 46 12.83 2.76 3.49
C SER A 46 12.64 1.47 2.70
N LEU A 47 11.73 0.61 3.17
CA LEU A 47 11.40 -0.64 2.50
C LEU A 47 10.69 -0.38 1.17
N ILE A 48 9.64 0.44 1.15
CA ILE A 48 8.87 0.76 -0.08
C ILE A 48 9.79 1.31 -1.17
N ASN A 49 10.71 2.21 -0.82
CA ASN A 49 11.67 2.77 -1.77
C ASN A 49 12.63 1.70 -2.34
N SER A 50 12.96 0.67 -1.55
CA SER A 50 13.87 -0.42 -1.95
C SER A 50 13.20 -1.55 -2.76
N LEU A 51 11.88 -1.66 -2.73
CA LEU A 51 11.13 -2.84 -3.21
C LEU A 51 10.80 -2.84 -4.71
N GLN A 52 11.64 -2.20 -5.52
CA GLN A 52 11.43 -2.11 -6.96
C GLN A 52 11.90 -3.38 -7.67
N GLY A 53 10.98 -4.12 -8.29
CA GLY A 53 11.29 -5.17 -9.27
C GLY A 53 11.84 -6.49 -8.73
N ASP A 54 11.62 -6.82 -7.44
CA ASP A 54 12.08 -8.10 -6.87
C ASP A 54 11.04 -9.22 -7.11
N GLU A 55 11.41 -10.26 -7.85
CA GLU A 55 10.49 -11.33 -8.30
C GLU A 55 10.08 -12.30 -7.17
N ALA A 56 10.75 -12.29 -6.03
CA ALA A 56 10.37 -13.06 -4.85
C ALA A 56 10.60 -12.25 -3.57
N PHE A 57 9.52 -11.64 -3.06
CA PHE A 57 9.60 -10.87 -1.83
C PHE A 57 9.83 -11.78 -0.63
N ASP A 58 10.99 -11.65 0.01
CA ASP A 58 11.34 -12.24 1.30
C ASP A 58 11.70 -11.13 2.28
N ILE A 59 10.89 -10.96 3.32
CA ILE A 59 11.02 -9.83 4.27
C ILE A 59 12.43 -9.76 4.85
N TYR A 60 13.02 -10.90 5.19
CA TYR A 60 14.28 -10.97 5.91
C TYR A 60 15.40 -10.43 5.01
N ASN A 61 15.49 -10.96 3.79
CA ASN A 61 16.45 -10.48 2.81
C ASN A 61 16.18 -9.03 2.40
N THR A 62 14.92 -8.60 2.27
CA THR A 62 14.59 -7.19 2.00
C THR A 62 15.16 -6.26 3.07
N PHE A 63 14.96 -6.55 4.36
CA PHE A 63 15.56 -5.75 5.42
C PHE A 63 17.09 -5.76 5.35
N LYS A 64 17.72 -6.92 5.12
CA LYS A 64 19.19 -7.02 5.03
C LYS A 64 19.79 -6.26 3.85
N LYS A 65 19.02 -6.00 2.79
CA LYS A 65 19.44 -5.19 1.63
C LYS A 65 19.44 -3.69 1.94
N LEU A 66 18.75 -3.23 3.00
CA LEU A 66 18.73 -1.82 3.36
C LEU A 66 20.13 -1.31 3.72
N ASP A 67 20.47 -0.16 3.17
CA ASP A 67 21.68 0.58 3.51
C ASP A 67 21.35 1.92 4.18
N LEU A 68 22.39 2.70 4.47
CA LEU A 68 22.23 4.00 5.12
C LEU A 68 21.44 4.98 4.26
N THR A 69 21.59 4.92 2.93
CA THR A 69 20.88 5.77 1.98
C THR A 69 19.38 5.48 2.07
N ASN A 70 18.98 4.21 2.02
CA ASN A 70 17.58 3.83 2.14
C ASN A 70 16.96 4.28 3.46
N LEU A 71 17.71 4.21 4.57
CA LEU A 71 17.23 4.69 5.85
C LEU A 71 17.11 6.22 5.90
N ILE A 72 18.12 6.95 5.40
CA ILE A 72 18.05 8.42 5.31
C ILE A 72 16.79 8.82 4.51
N ASP A 73 16.61 8.25 3.33
CA ASP A 73 15.50 8.57 2.45
C ASP A 73 14.16 8.24 3.10
N GLY A 74 14.03 7.06 3.74
CA GLY A 74 12.78 6.66 4.38
C GLY A 74 12.39 7.55 5.57
N PHE A 75 13.37 7.96 6.38
CA PHE A 75 13.14 8.81 7.55
C PHE A 75 12.96 10.30 7.19
N ASN A 76 13.40 10.77 6.02
CA ASN A 76 13.18 12.14 5.53
C ASN A 76 11.70 12.52 5.45
N TYR A 77 10.83 11.53 5.33
CA TYR A 77 9.39 11.75 5.25
C TYR A 77 8.70 11.76 6.61
N THR A 78 9.41 11.38 7.69
CA THR A 78 8.85 11.32 9.05
C THR A 78 8.96 12.66 9.79
N GLU A 79 8.26 12.80 10.91
CA GLU A 79 8.35 14.01 11.76
C GLU A 79 9.61 14.03 12.65
N ILE A 80 10.36 12.92 12.69
CA ILE A 80 11.59 12.81 13.46
C ILE A 80 12.82 12.92 12.55
N GLN A 81 13.89 13.49 13.09
CA GLN A 81 15.20 13.51 12.43
C GLN A 81 16.16 12.63 13.22
N LEU A 82 16.59 11.54 12.59
CA LEU A 82 17.57 10.63 13.18
C LEU A 82 18.99 11.15 12.91
N LEU A 83 19.85 11.07 13.93
CA LEU A 83 21.28 11.27 13.73
C LEU A 83 21.87 10.09 12.94
N LYS A 84 22.98 10.32 12.24
CA LYS A 84 23.69 9.24 11.53
C LYS A 84 23.99 8.04 12.44
N SER A 85 24.37 8.29 13.69
CA SER A 85 24.60 7.23 14.69
C SER A 85 23.34 6.43 15.02
N ASP A 86 22.16 7.06 15.05
CA ASP A 86 20.89 6.35 15.28
C ASP A 86 20.55 5.44 14.08
N LEU A 87 20.81 5.91 12.85
CA LEU A 87 20.62 5.11 11.64
C LEU A 87 21.60 3.93 11.55
N GLU A 88 22.85 4.12 11.97
CA GLU A 88 23.85 3.04 12.07
C GLU A 88 23.44 1.98 13.09
N ILE A 89 22.84 2.39 14.22
CA ILE A 89 22.23 1.48 15.20
C ILE A 89 21.12 0.65 14.55
N ILE A 90 20.22 1.28 13.80
CA ILE A 90 19.13 0.58 13.09
C ILE A 90 19.70 -0.44 12.10
N LEU A 91 20.71 -0.08 11.29
CA LEU A 91 21.36 -1.02 10.37
C LEU A 91 22.00 -2.18 11.10
N ASN A 92 22.67 -1.92 12.23
CA ASN A 92 23.25 -2.99 13.02
C ASN A 92 22.17 -3.94 13.57
N LEU A 93 21.08 -3.40 14.10
CA LEU A 93 19.93 -4.18 14.59
C LEU A 93 19.30 -5.00 13.46
N ILE A 94 19.13 -4.43 12.27
CA ILE A 94 18.70 -5.16 11.07
C ILE A 94 19.63 -6.35 10.80
N ARG A 95 20.96 -6.16 10.90
CA ARG A 95 21.97 -7.20 10.62
C ARG A 95 22.03 -8.29 11.68
N VAL A 96 21.87 -7.96 12.96
CA VAL A 96 21.95 -8.94 14.05
C VAL A 96 20.62 -9.58 14.41
N THR A 97 19.49 -8.98 14.02
CA THR A 97 18.19 -9.63 14.23
C THR A 97 18.09 -10.85 13.33
N GLU A 98 17.82 -12.00 13.94
CA GLU A 98 17.64 -13.28 13.27
C GLU A 98 16.16 -13.62 13.13
N LYS A 99 15.79 -14.23 12.00
CA LYS A 99 14.49 -14.88 11.83
C LYS A 99 14.44 -16.08 12.77
N ASN A 100 13.43 -16.16 13.63
CA ASN A 100 13.27 -17.31 14.52
C ASN A 100 13.15 -18.59 13.68
N ALA A 101 13.95 -19.61 14.00
CA ALA A 101 13.67 -20.96 13.57
C ALA A 101 12.52 -21.48 14.43
N THR A 102 11.35 -21.70 13.86
CA THR A 102 10.24 -22.33 14.59
C THR A 102 10.02 -23.77 14.15
N ASP A 103 9.85 -24.64 15.14
CA ASP A 103 9.65 -26.08 14.95
C ASP A 103 8.24 -26.47 14.45
N SER A 104 7.25 -25.55 14.46
CA SER A 104 5.90 -25.86 13.98
C SER A 104 5.51 -25.08 12.73
N ASN A 105 5.35 -25.80 11.62
CA ASN A 105 4.82 -25.30 10.35
C ASN A 105 3.30 -25.12 10.33
N GLU A 106 2.63 -25.26 11.49
CA GLU A 106 1.17 -25.21 11.59
C GLU A 106 0.70 -24.11 12.53
N VAL A 107 -0.26 -23.33 12.02
CA VAL A 107 -0.85 -22.20 12.71
C VAL A 107 -2.36 -22.26 12.53
N GLY A 108 -3.12 -22.01 13.60
CA GLY A 108 -4.58 -22.00 13.56
C GLY A 108 -5.12 -20.61 13.24
N ILE A 109 -6.17 -20.55 12.43
CA ILE A 109 -6.92 -19.31 12.16
C ILE A 109 -8.10 -19.25 13.12
N THR A 110 -8.23 -18.11 13.80
CA THR A 110 -9.43 -17.78 14.58
C THR A 110 -10.20 -16.70 13.85
N VAL A 111 -11.49 -16.94 13.60
CA VAL A 111 -12.39 -15.97 12.99
C VAL A 111 -13.55 -15.68 13.91
N ASP A 112 -13.83 -14.39 14.08
CA ASP A 112 -15.04 -13.86 14.69
C ASP A 112 -15.66 -12.75 13.82
N ASP A 113 -16.75 -12.17 14.30
CA ASP A 113 -17.50 -11.15 13.56
C ASP A 113 -16.70 -9.86 13.35
N LYS A 114 -15.65 -9.63 14.16
CA LYS A 114 -14.88 -8.39 14.18
C LYS A 114 -13.46 -8.54 13.66
N SER A 115 -12.94 -9.77 13.53
CA SER A 115 -11.53 -10.00 13.25
C SER A 115 -11.19 -11.38 12.71
N LEU A 116 -10.03 -11.44 12.04
CA LEU A 116 -9.30 -12.66 11.73
C LEU A 116 -8.00 -12.62 12.55
N SER A 117 -7.59 -13.76 13.11
CA SER A 117 -6.39 -13.80 13.95
C SER A 117 -5.61 -15.10 13.79
N ILE A 118 -4.32 -15.00 14.05
CA ILE A 118 -3.35 -16.09 14.07
C ILE A 118 -2.36 -15.81 15.20
N ALA A 119 -2.35 -16.68 16.21
CA ALA A 119 -1.58 -16.47 17.44
C ALA A 119 -1.77 -15.06 18.02
N ASP A 120 -0.72 -14.24 18.06
CA ASP A 120 -0.71 -12.85 18.54
C ASP A 120 -0.99 -11.80 17.44
N PHE A 121 -1.14 -12.20 16.18
CA PHE A 121 -1.56 -11.29 15.11
C PHE A 121 -3.08 -11.21 15.01
N LYS A 122 -3.60 -9.97 14.87
CA LYS A 122 -5.03 -9.68 14.71
C LYS A 122 -5.28 -8.67 13.60
N LEU A 123 -6.08 -9.07 12.62
CA LEU A 123 -6.64 -8.20 11.58
C LEU A 123 -8.07 -7.84 11.94
N THR A 124 -8.34 -6.57 12.20
CA THR A 124 -9.70 -6.04 12.39
C THR A 124 -10.44 -6.01 11.05
N ARG A 125 -11.68 -6.49 11.04
CA ARG A 125 -12.57 -6.46 9.87
C ARG A 125 -13.18 -5.06 9.71
N ASN A 126 -13.28 -4.65 8.45
CA ASN A 126 -14.02 -3.48 8.00
C ASN A 126 -14.54 -3.75 6.58
N GLN A 127 -15.16 -2.75 5.95
CA GLN A 127 -15.72 -2.90 4.61
C GLN A 127 -14.72 -3.36 3.55
N TYR A 128 -13.44 -2.98 3.65
CA TYR A 128 -12.43 -3.38 2.67
C TYR A 128 -11.91 -4.79 2.90
N VAL A 129 -11.66 -5.16 4.17
CA VAL A 129 -11.32 -6.54 4.52
C VAL A 129 -12.46 -7.49 4.13
N ASP A 130 -13.71 -7.12 4.42
CA ASP A 130 -14.88 -7.91 4.05
C ASP A 130 -15.07 -8.00 2.53
N LYS A 131 -14.81 -6.90 1.80
CA LYS A 131 -14.81 -6.89 0.34
C LYS A 131 -13.78 -7.86 -0.24
N ALA A 132 -12.57 -7.90 0.31
CA ALA A 132 -11.52 -8.84 -0.08
C ALA A 132 -11.91 -10.31 0.22
N ILE A 133 -12.43 -10.58 1.42
CA ILE A 133 -12.92 -11.91 1.80
C ILE A 133 -14.04 -12.37 0.84
N ASN A 134 -15.04 -11.51 0.63
CA ASN A 134 -16.18 -11.83 -0.23
C ASN A 134 -15.76 -12.06 -1.68
N TYR A 135 -14.79 -11.30 -2.19
CA TYR A 135 -14.28 -11.47 -3.55
C TYR A 135 -13.64 -12.85 -3.74
N VAL A 136 -12.79 -13.28 -2.80
CA VAL A 136 -12.15 -14.60 -2.87
C VAL A 136 -13.16 -15.71 -2.61
N ALA A 137 -14.06 -15.55 -1.64
CA ALA A 137 -15.06 -16.55 -1.29
C ALA A 137 -16.02 -16.86 -2.46
N LYS A 138 -16.38 -15.85 -3.26
CA LYS A 138 -17.22 -16.03 -4.47
C LYS A 138 -16.57 -16.91 -5.54
N LYS A 139 -15.24 -16.91 -5.64
CA LYS A 139 -14.48 -17.66 -6.66
C LYS A 139 -13.94 -19.00 -6.15
N HIS A 140 -13.81 -19.11 -4.84
CA HIS A 140 -13.21 -20.25 -4.16
C HIS A 140 -14.14 -20.72 -3.05
N ASN A 141 -13.75 -20.53 -1.80
CA ASN A 141 -14.56 -20.81 -0.62
C ASN A 141 -14.11 -19.92 0.53
N LEU A 142 -14.88 -19.91 1.61
CA LEU A 142 -14.66 -19.04 2.76
C LEU A 142 -13.35 -19.34 3.49
N ASN A 143 -12.94 -20.61 3.58
CA ASN A 143 -11.67 -21.01 4.20
C ASN A 143 -10.48 -20.43 3.43
N LYS A 144 -10.49 -20.52 2.10
CA LYS A 144 -9.44 -19.95 1.26
C LYS A 144 -9.41 -18.43 1.36
N ALA A 145 -10.57 -17.79 1.46
CA ALA A 145 -10.67 -16.35 1.67
C ALA A 145 -10.00 -15.93 2.98
N TYR A 146 -10.31 -16.57 4.10
CA TYR A 146 -9.69 -16.25 5.39
C TYR A 146 -8.18 -16.48 5.41
N GLU A 147 -7.73 -17.61 4.86
CA GLU A 147 -6.30 -17.93 4.74
C GLU A 147 -5.55 -16.87 3.93
N SER A 148 -6.00 -16.59 2.70
CA SER A 148 -5.36 -15.63 1.82
C SER A 148 -5.41 -14.19 2.38
N THR A 149 -6.50 -13.81 3.05
CA THR A 149 -6.62 -12.50 3.71
C THR A 149 -5.58 -12.35 4.81
N LEU A 150 -5.33 -13.38 5.62
CA LEU A 150 -4.29 -13.32 6.65
C LEU A 150 -2.88 -13.33 6.07
N ILE A 151 -2.62 -14.12 5.01
CA ILE A 151 -1.34 -14.11 4.30
C ILE A 151 -1.00 -12.69 3.82
N ALA A 152 -1.91 -12.03 3.10
CA ALA A 152 -1.70 -10.67 2.64
C ALA A 152 -1.57 -9.68 3.81
N ALA A 153 -2.39 -9.81 4.86
CA ALA A 153 -2.34 -8.90 6.00
C ALA A 153 -1.01 -8.99 6.76
N LEU A 154 -0.48 -10.19 6.98
CA LEU A 154 0.83 -10.42 7.60
C LEU A 154 1.95 -9.85 6.72
N ARG A 155 1.87 -10.03 5.41
CA ARG A 155 2.83 -9.48 4.44
C ARG A 155 2.93 -7.95 4.53
N TYR A 156 1.80 -7.24 4.46
CA TYR A 156 1.77 -5.78 4.62
C TYR A 156 2.17 -5.34 6.03
N ALA A 157 1.74 -6.06 7.07
CA ALA A 157 2.13 -5.75 8.45
C ALA A 157 3.64 -5.92 8.71
N SER A 158 4.30 -6.81 7.97
CA SER A 158 5.74 -7.05 8.08
C SER A 158 6.58 -5.87 7.61
N ILE A 159 6.09 -5.09 6.63
CA ILE A 159 6.73 -3.83 6.21
C ILE A 159 6.19 -2.61 6.97
N TYR A 160 5.44 -2.85 8.05
CA TYR A 160 4.76 -1.83 8.84
C TYR A 160 3.76 -0.96 8.07
N ALA A 161 3.20 -1.47 6.97
CA ALA A 161 2.29 -0.70 6.12
C ALA A 161 1.08 -0.20 6.90
N LYS A 162 1.09 1.07 7.25
CA LYS A 162 0.03 1.73 8.04
C LYS A 162 -0.11 3.21 7.71
N THR A 163 0.99 3.88 7.37
CA THR A 163 1.12 5.30 7.69
C THR A 163 0.76 6.25 6.56
N ARG A 164 0.62 5.79 5.30
CA ARG A 164 0.50 6.70 4.14
C ARG A 164 -0.53 6.39 3.07
N HIS A 165 -1.50 5.53 3.33
CA HIS A 165 -2.60 5.32 2.39
C HIS A 165 -3.65 6.43 2.52
N ILE A 166 -3.31 7.63 2.02
CA ILE A 166 -4.25 8.76 1.85
C ILE A 166 -5.05 8.49 0.58
N GLY A 167 -5.90 7.47 0.62
CA GLY A 167 -6.68 7.07 -0.54
C GLY A 167 -7.89 8.00 -0.76
N PRO A 168 -8.28 8.25 -2.02
CA PRO A 168 -9.58 8.82 -2.33
C PRO A 168 -10.71 8.02 -1.64
N PRO A 169 -11.71 8.71 -1.07
CA PRO A 169 -12.89 8.03 -0.55
C PRO A 169 -13.65 7.19 -1.60
N GLN A 170 -14.43 6.20 -1.15
CA GLN A 170 -15.10 5.28 -2.07
C GLN A 170 -16.03 5.99 -3.08
N ASP A 171 -16.77 7.01 -2.66
CA ASP A 171 -17.65 7.82 -3.52
C ASP A 171 -16.88 8.59 -4.61
N VAL A 172 -15.66 9.04 -4.32
CA VAL A 172 -14.76 9.60 -5.34
C VAL A 172 -14.41 8.55 -6.37
N TYR A 173 -14.11 7.31 -5.96
CA TYR A 173 -13.80 6.24 -6.91
C TYR A 173 -15.01 5.71 -7.67
N ASP A 174 -16.21 5.87 -7.12
CA ASP A 174 -17.45 5.61 -7.85
C ASP A 174 -17.60 6.62 -8.98
N LEU A 175 -17.36 7.91 -8.70
CA LEU A 175 -17.30 8.97 -9.70
C LEU A 175 -16.21 8.71 -10.77
N PHE A 176 -14.99 8.36 -10.35
CA PHE A 176 -13.91 8.02 -11.28
C PHE A 176 -14.29 6.83 -12.18
N CYS A 177 -14.94 5.81 -11.63
CA CYS A 177 -15.39 4.64 -12.37
C CYS A 177 -16.41 5.00 -13.46
N ASP A 178 -17.32 5.93 -13.17
CA ASP A 178 -18.32 6.46 -14.12
C ASP A 178 -17.68 7.30 -15.25
N TRP A 179 -16.48 7.81 -14.99
CA TRP A 179 -15.64 8.54 -15.95
C TRP A 179 -14.71 7.63 -16.75
N GLY A 180 -14.86 6.32 -16.61
CA GLY A 180 -14.05 5.35 -17.34
C GLY A 180 -12.71 5.03 -16.70
N ILE A 181 -12.43 5.46 -15.47
CA ILE A 181 -11.28 4.98 -14.70
C ILE A 181 -11.55 3.53 -14.29
N LYS A 182 -10.73 2.61 -14.79
CA LYS A 182 -10.88 1.17 -14.54
C LYS A 182 -9.63 0.56 -13.93
N ASN A 183 -8.57 1.33 -13.77
CA ASN A 183 -7.28 0.84 -13.30
C ASN A 183 -6.78 1.70 -12.13
N GLU A 184 -6.58 1.07 -10.98
CA GLU A 184 -6.01 1.67 -9.77
C GLU A 184 -4.54 1.25 -9.67
N GLY A 185 -3.61 2.14 -10.00
CA GLY A 185 -2.18 1.82 -10.15
C GLY A 185 -1.44 1.52 -8.85
N PHE A 186 -2.00 1.91 -7.70
CA PHE A 186 -1.36 1.76 -6.40
C PHE A 186 -2.43 1.45 -5.35
N ALA A 187 -2.52 0.19 -4.96
CA ALA A 187 -3.45 -0.28 -3.94
C ALA A 187 -2.92 -1.56 -3.27
N SER A 188 -3.74 -2.08 -2.38
CA SER A 188 -3.65 -3.39 -1.74
C SER A 188 -5.07 -3.98 -1.69
N PRO A 189 -5.21 -5.27 -1.39
CA PRO A 189 -6.53 -5.86 -1.14
C PRO A 189 -7.35 -5.12 -0.06
N PHE A 190 -6.69 -4.38 0.84
CA PHE A 190 -7.31 -3.71 2.00
C PHE A 190 -7.68 -2.25 1.75
N ASN A 191 -7.39 -1.70 0.56
CA ASN A 191 -7.83 -0.35 0.19
C ASN A 191 -8.30 -0.24 -1.28
N ALA A 192 -8.16 -1.26 -2.11
CA ALA A 192 -8.59 -1.22 -3.50
C ALA A 192 -10.08 -0.86 -3.65
N ARG A 193 -10.33 0.32 -4.21
CA ARG A 193 -11.69 0.86 -4.40
C ARG A 193 -12.37 0.22 -5.60
N LEU A 194 -11.56 -0.19 -6.57
CA LEU A 194 -12.01 -0.86 -7.80
C LEU A 194 -12.20 -2.38 -7.66
N LEU A 195 -11.79 -2.98 -6.53
CA LEU A 195 -11.95 -4.41 -6.29
C LEU A 195 -13.40 -4.87 -6.52
N GLY A 196 -13.58 -5.92 -7.33
CA GLY A 196 -14.90 -6.50 -7.60
C GLY A 196 -15.84 -5.66 -8.48
N LYS A 197 -15.39 -4.51 -9.01
CA LYS A 197 -16.15 -3.75 -10.02
C LYS A 197 -15.91 -4.31 -11.43
N ASP A 198 -16.92 -4.21 -12.28
CA ASP A 198 -16.88 -4.76 -13.63
C ASP A 198 -15.76 -4.14 -14.47
N ASN A 199 -14.97 -5.02 -15.11
CA ASN A 199 -13.83 -4.67 -15.95
C ASN A 199 -12.81 -3.74 -15.26
N CYS A 200 -12.73 -3.77 -13.94
CA CYS A 200 -11.77 -2.98 -13.19
C CYS A 200 -10.62 -3.83 -12.63
N LYS A 201 -9.45 -3.20 -12.47
CA LYS A 201 -8.22 -3.80 -11.96
C LYS A 201 -7.56 -2.88 -10.95
N PHE A 202 -6.82 -3.49 -10.03
CA PHE A 202 -5.90 -2.77 -9.18
C PHE A 202 -4.51 -3.41 -9.26
N TYR A 203 -3.51 -2.61 -8.93
CA TYR A 203 -2.10 -2.96 -8.96
C TYR A 203 -1.56 -2.78 -7.55
N SER A 204 -0.72 -3.72 -7.11
CA SER A 204 -0.24 -3.77 -5.74
C SER A 204 1.21 -4.22 -5.65
N LEU A 205 1.81 -3.99 -4.49
CA LEU A 205 3.23 -4.25 -4.26
C LEU A 205 3.55 -5.76 -4.29
N PHE A 206 2.65 -6.60 -3.77
CA PHE A 206 2.90 -8.03 -3.57
C PHE A 206 2.03 -8.91 -4.47
N LYS A 207 2.43 -9.06 -5.74
CA LYS A 207 1.66 -9.86 -6.72
C LYS A 207 1.33 -11.26 -6.21
N GLU A 208 2.30 -11.94 -5.60
CA GLU A 208 2.12 -13.34 -5.16
C GLU A 208 0.99 -13.51 -4.12
N THR A 209 0.90 -12.59 -3.16
CA THR A 209 -0.15 -12.65 -2.14
C THR A 209 -1.46 -12.02 -2.63
N ASP A 210 -1.35 -11.01 -3.50
CA ASP A 210 -2.48 -10.14 -3.83
C ASP A 210 -3.24 -10.60 -5.09
N PHE A 211 -2.63 -11.45 -5.94
CA PHE A 211 -3.23 -11.94 -7.19
C PHE A 211 -4.59 -12.60 -6.99
N ILE A 212 -4.78 -13.37 -5.90
CA ILE A 212 -6.05 -14.03 -5.61
C ILE A 212 -7.20 -13.03 -5.37
N PHE A 213 -6.86 -11.80 -4.94
CA PHE A 213 -7.82 -10.70 -4.80
C PHE A 213 -8.03 -9.94 -6.11
N GLY A 214 -7.33 -10.28 -7.19
CA GLY A 214 -7.42 -9.62 -8.49
C GLY A 214 -6.38 -8.54 -8.74
N SER A 215 -5.29 -8.50 -7.96
CA SER A 215 -4.13 -7.67 -8.29
C SER A 215 -3.46 -8.15 -9.56
N GLU A 216 -3.06 -7.23 -10.43
CA GLU A 216 -2.23 -7.52 -11.61
C GLU A 216 -0.71 -7.39 -11.32
N GLY A 217 -0.35 -7.21 -10.04
CA GLY A 217 1.02 -6.99 -9.59
C GLY A 217 1.42 -5.51 -9.58
N SER A 218 2.71 -5.22 -9.67
CA SER A 218 3.21 -3.85 -9.57
C SER A 218 2.88 -3.06 -10.84
N PHE A 219 2.48 -1.80 -10.66
CA PHE A 219 2.38 -0.83 -11.75
C PHE A 219 3.73 -0.62 -12.46
N PHE A 220 4.84 -0.70 -11.73
CA PHE A 220 6.17 -0.50 -12.31
C PHE A 220 6.57 -1.60 -13.29
N ASP A 221 6.05 -2.82 -13.11
CA ASP A 221 6.32 -3.96 -14.00
C ASP A 221 5.54 -3.88 -15.32
N GLN A 222 4.55 -2.98 -15.42
CA GLN A 222 3.75 -2.85 -16.63
C GLN A 222 4.54 -2.15 -17.74
N GLU A 223 4.90 -2.82 -18.82
CA GLU A 223 5.56 -2.14 -19.93
C GLU A 223 4.63 -1.13 -20.64
N LYS A 224 3.34 -1.49 -20.71
CA LYS A 224 2.26 -0.75 -21.35
C LYS A 224 0.94 -0.88 -20.56
N PRO A 225 0.01 0.07 -20.67
CA PRO A 225 -1.33 -0.07 -20.11
C PRO A 225 -2.12 -1.11 -20.92
N THR A 226 -2.21 -2.34 -20.40
CA THR A 226 -2.84 -3.48 -21.09
C THR A 226 -4.35 -3.57 -20.89
N ASN A 227 -4.83 -3.08 -19.74
CA ASN A 227 -6.25 -3.12 -19.40
C ASN A 227 -7.01 -1.94 -20.00
N PRO A 228 -8.25 -2.15 -20.48
CA PRO A 228 -9.08 -1.07 -21.02
C PRO A 228 -9.41 -0.03 -19.94
N GLY A 229 -9.79 1.17 -20.39
CA GLY A 229 -10.15 2.28 -19.52
C GLY A 229 -8.96 3.12 -19.06
N HIS A 230 -9.28 4.15 -18.28
CA HIS A 230 -8.35 5.13 -17.77
C HIS A 230 -7.78 4.70 -16.41
N TRP A 231 -6.76 5.42 -15.95
CA TRP A 231 -5.98 5.06 -14.77
C TRP A 231 -6.05 6.12 -13.68
N SER A 232 -6.16 5.69 -12.43
CA SER A 232 -5.90 6.48 -11.24
C SER A 232 -4.60 6.01 -10.62
N LEU A 233 -3.65 6.93 -10.47
CA LEU A 233 -2.32 6.71 -9.92
C LEU A 233 -2.21 7.50 -8.62
N ASP A 234 -2.22 6.80 -7.49
CA ASP A 234 -2.06 7.37 -6.14
C ASP A 234 -0.82 6.74 -5.46
N PRO A 235 0.39 7.04 -5.97
CA PRO A 235 1.61 6.44 -5.45
C PRO A 235 1.83 6.81 -3.98
N PRO A 236 2.58 6.00 -3.21
CA PRO A 236 3.16 6.43 -1.94
C PRO A 236 3.81 7.82 -2.06
N PHE A 237 3.56 8.70 -1.07
CA PHE A 237 4.01 10.09 -1.08
C PHE A 237 5.49 10.23 -0.70
N THR A 238 6.36 9.50 -1.39
CA THR A 238 7.81 9.65 -1.37
C THR A 238 8.28 10.21 -2.72
N THR A 239 9.28 11.08 -2.70
CA THR A 239 9.81 11.74 -3.90
C THR A 239 10.28 10.71 -4.91
N GLU A 240 10.97 9.67 -4.45
CA GLU A 240 11.55 8.62 -5.30
C GLU A 240 10.45 7.88 -6.09
N ILE A 241 9.36 7.52 -5.41
CA ILE A 241 8.24 6.80 -6.03
C ILE A 241 7.42 7.70 -6.95
N ILE A 242 7.20 8.97 -6.57
CA ILE A 242 6.52 9.95 -7.42
C ILE A 242 7.34 10.20 -8.70
N GLU A 243 8.66 10.38 -8.61
CA GLU A 243 9.53 10.63 -9.75
C GLU A 243 9.51 9.47 -10.76
N ILE A 244 9.56 8.22 -10.27
CA ILE A 244 9.50 7.04 -11.13
C ILE A 244 8.12 6.91 -11.77
N THR A 245 7.06 7.19 -11.00
CA THR A 245 5.68 7.23 -11.51
C THR A 245 5.53 8.26 -12.61
N GLU A 246 6.06 9.47 -12.40
CA GLU A 246 6.05 10.56 -13.38
C GLU A 246 6.84 10.19 -14.65
N ALA A 247 8.03 9.58 -14.51
CA ALA A 247 8.84 9.16 -15.65
C ALA A 247 8.10 8.12 -16.51
N LYS A 248 7.43 7.15 -15.88
CA LYS A 248 6.61 6.15 -16.58
C LYS A 248 5.38 6.79 -17.22
N LEU A 249 4.68 7.66 -16.49
CA LEU A 249 3.51 8.39 -16.98
C LEU A 249 3.87 9.24 -18.21
N LYS A 250 4.99 9.97 -18.18
CA LYS A 250 5.52 10.75 -19.31
C LYS A 250 5.70 9.90 -20.56
N LYS A 251 6.19 8.66 -20.42
CA LYS A 251 6.31 7.71 -21.53
C LYS A 251 4.93 7.28 -22.02
N TRP A 252 4.03 6.92 -21.12
CA TRP A 252 2.71 6.38 -21.45
C TRP A 252 1.79 7.39 -22.12
N ILE A 253 1.72 8.64 -21.66
CA ILE A 253 0.88 9.68 -22.30
C ILE A 253 1.27 9.95 -23.75
N LYS A 254 2.55 9.75 -24.11
CA LYS A 254 3.04 9.92 -25.48
C LYS A 254 2.70 8.72 -26.36
N LEU A 255 2.82 7.50 -25.83
CA LEU A 255 2.63 6.26 -26.58
C LEU A 255 1.16 5.85 -26.70
N TYR A 256 0.33 6.25 -25.75
CA TYR A 256 -1.07 5.83 -25.63
C TYR A 256 -2.01 7.03 -25.48
N PRO A 257 -2.14 7.89 -26.51
CA PRO A 257 -2.88 9.15 -26.41
C PRO A 257 -4.39 8.98 -26.20
N SER A 258 -4.94 7.78 -26.40
CA SER A 258 -6.34 7.45 -26.12
C SER A 258 -6.59 7.06 -24.66
N ILE A 259 -5.55 6.95 -23.84
CA ILE A 259 -5.65 6.56 -22.43
C ILE A 259 -5.33 7.78 -21.58
N SER A 260 -6.25 8.09 -20.67
CA SER A 260 -6.14 9.18 -19.73
C SER A 260 -5.74 8.70 -18.34
N PHE A 261 -5.14 9.60 -17.58
CA PHE A 261 -4.55 9.34 -16.27
C PHE A 261 -4.97 10.44 -15.28
N LEU A 262 -5.31 10.03 -14.07
CA LEU A 262 -5.36 10.88 -12.89
C LEU A 262 -4.15 10.55 -12.02
N LEU A 263 -3.32 11.53 -11.70
CA LEU A 263 -2.20 11.39 -10.78
C LEU A 263 -2.49 12.18 -9.50
N ILE A 264 -2.48 11.49 -8.37
CA ILE A 264 -2.81 12.02 -7.04
C ILE A 264 -1.51 12.07 -6.23
N ILE A 265 -1.06 13.27 -5.90
CA ILE A 265 0.25 13.48 -5.23
C ILE A 265 0.20 14.68 -4.28
N PRO A 266 1.17 14.81 -3.36
CA PRO A 266 1.32 16.00 -2.54
C PRO A 266 1.37 17.26 -3.39
N ALA A 267 0.60 18.22 -2.95
CA ALA A 267 0.61 19.60 -3.39
C ALA A 267 1.98 20.29 -3.53
N SER A 268 2.92 19.87 -2.68
CA SER A 268 4.27 20.43 -2.56
C SER A 268 5.23 19.87 -3.61
N TYR A 269 4.88 18.76 -4.25
CA TYR A 269 5.69 18.18 -5.31
C TYR A 269 5.53 18.98 -6.61
N GLN A 270 6.65 19.30 -7.26
CA GLN A 270 6.67 20.03 -8.52
C GLN A 270 6.80 19.05 -9.70
N LEU A 271 5.72 18.87 -10.47
CA LEU A 271 5.76 18.06 -11.67
C LEU A 271 6.66 18.67 -12.75
N LYS A 272 7.45 17.79 -13.39
CA LYS A 272 8.25 18.02 -14.59
C LYS A 272 7.41 17.89 -15.87
N ILE A 273 6.22 17.26 -15.81
CA ILE A 273 5.24 17.21 -16.90
C ILE A 273 4.04 18.13 -16.66
N LYS A 274 3.58 18.82 -17.70
CA LYS A 274 2.42 19.72 -17.61
C LYS A 274 1.11 18.92 -17.71
N PRO A 275 0.22 18.96 -16.70
CA PRO A 275 -1.10 18.35 -16.79
C PRO A 275 -2.05 19.17 -17.67
N ASN A 276 -3.11 18.51 -18.17
CA ASN A 276 -4.21 19.18 -18.86
C ASN A 276 -5.05 20.01 -17.89
N GLU A 277 -5.28 19.48 -16.68
CA GLU A 277 -6.09 20.11 -15.63
C GLU A 277 -5.55 19.72 -14.25
N THR A 278 -5.72 20.56 -13.23
CA THR A 278 -5.31 20.25 -11.85
C THR A 278 -6.39 20.62 -10.86
N VAL A 279 -6.81 19.66 -10.04
CA VAL A 279 -7.70 19.89 -8.91
C VAL A 279 -6.87 19.99 -7.64
N ARG A 280 -6.94 21.14 -6.97
CA ARG A 280 -6.36 21.33 -5.64
C ARG A 280 -7.35 20.92 -4.56
N LEU A 281 -6.93 19.99 -3.72
CA LEU A 281 -7.59 19.60 -2.47
C LEU A 281 -6.80 20.16 -1.30
N LEU A 282 -7.51 20.77 -0.35
CA LEU A 282 -6.93 21.49 0.79
C LEU A 282 -6.93 20.64 2.06
N LYS A 283 -5.81 20.68 2.78
CA LYS A 283 -5.63 20.18 4.15
C LYS A 283 -6.75 20.68 5.05
N ASN A 284 -7.24 19.83 5.96
CA ASN A 284 -8.30 20.13 6.93
C ASN A 284 -9.68 20.49 6.35
N VAL A 285 -9.80 20.69 5.02
CA VAL A 285 -11.07 20.99 4.35
C VAL A 285 -11.64 19.71 3.74
N HIS A 286 -10.83 19.05 2.91
CA HIS A 286 -11.20 17.83 2.21
C HIS A 286 -10.79 16.60 3.01
N SER A 287 -11.32 15.44 2.63
CA SER A 287 -11.29 14.20 3.37
C SER A 287 -10.68 13.08 2.52
N TYR A 288 -9.86 12.23 3.14
CA TYR A 288 -9.40 10.97 2.58
C TYR A 288 -10.02 9.81 3.34
N GLU A 289 -9.92 8.60 2.82
CA GLU A 289 -10.37 7.41 3.51
C GLU A 289 -9.20 6.45 3.72
N GLY A 290 -8.80 6.30 4.97
CA GLY A 290 -7.67 5.44 5.36
C GLY A 290 -8.02 3.95 5.37
N LEU A 291 -7.06 3.12 5.78
CA LEU A 291 -7.20 1.66 5.88
C LEU A 291 -8.34 1.21 6.80
N GLU A 292 -8.76 2.04 7.75
CA GLU A 292 -9.87 1.77 8.67
C GLU A 292 -11.24 1.81 7.97
N GLY A 293 -11.36 2.40 6.77
CA GLY A 293 -12.65 2.62 6.11
C GLY A 293 -13.43 3.82 6.63
N VAL A 294 -12.73 4.78 7.23
CA VAL A 294 -13.32 5.99 7.80
C VAL A 294 -12.74 7.21 7.12
N LYS A 295 -13.62 8.16 6.74
CA LYS A 295 -13.23 9.46 6.21
C LYS A 295 -12.53 10.28 7.31
N LYS A 296 -11.32 10.74 7.04
CA LYS A 296 -10.50 11.62 7.90
C LYS A 296 -10.10 12.86 7.10
N LYS A 297 -9.88 13.99 7.76
CA LYS A 297 -9.43 15.20 7.06
C LYS A 297 -8.02 15.03 6.52
N LEU A 298 -7.79 15.52 5.29
CA LEU A 298 -6.49 15.46 4.65
C LEU A 298 -5.42 16.10 5.55
N PRO A 299 -4.29 15.42 5.81
CA PRO A 299 -3.21 15.93 6.65
C PRO A 299 -2.27 16.91 5.91
N LEU A 300 -2.36 16.94 4.58
CA LEU A 300 -1.67 17.87 3.70
C LEU A 300 -2.55 18.22 2.49
N ASP A 301 -2.19 19.29 1.78
CA ASP A 301 -2.82 19.59 0.50
C ASP A 301 -2.44 18.52 -0.53
N VAL A 302 -3.38 18.17 -1.42
CA VAL A 302 -3.20 17.15 -2.45
C VAL A 302 -3.60 17.73 -3.81
N ASN A 303 -2.86 17.40 -4.85
CA ASN A 303 -3.26 17.70 -6.22
C ASN A 303 -3.72 16.43 -6.92
N ILE A 304 -4.81 16.53 -7.68
CA ILE A 304 -5.21 15.54 -8.69
C ILE A 304 -4.94 16.15 -10.05
N HIS A 305 -3.96 15.60 -10.76
CA HIS A 305 -3.54 16.04 -12.09
C HIS A 305 -4.17 15.15 -13.16
N ARG A 306 -4.86 15.75 -14.13
CA ARG A 306 -5.41 15.04 -15.29
C ARG A 306 -4.45 15.11 -16.47
N PHE A 307 -4.24 13.96 -17.11
CA PHE A 307 -3.54 13.84 -18.38
C PHE A 307 -4.44 13.09 -19.38
N GLY A 308 -4.64 13.64 -20.57
CA GLY A 308 -5.58 13.12 -21.55
C GLY A 308 -7.03 13.49 -21.26
N GLU A 309 -7.92 13.25 -22.23
CA GLU A 309 -9.34 13.63 -22.16
C GLU A 309 -10.17 12.60 -21.40
N ILE A 310 -11.01 13.09 -20.50
CA ILE A 310 -11.97 12.29 -19.72
C ILE A 310 -13.32 13.01 -19.83
N GLU A 311 -14.25 12.44 -20.59
CA GLU A 311 -15.48 13.11 -21.07
C GLU A 311 -16.30 13.78 -19.95
N LYS A 312 -16.41 13.13 -18.79
CA LYS A 312 -17.24 13.58 -17.68
C LYS A 312 -16.46 14.26 -16.54
N PHE A 313 -15.18 14.52 -16.74
CA PHE A 313 -14.32 15.09 -15.69
C PHE A 313 -14.86 16.44 -15.19
N SER A 314 -14.97 16.58 -13.87
CA SER A 314 -15.42 17.80 -13.23
C SER A 314 -14.63 18.11 -11.96
N VAL A 315 -13.99 19.29 -11.94
CA VAL A 315 -13.27 19.83 -10.79
C VAL A 315 -14.21 19.98 -9.58
N GLU A 316 -15.42 20.48 -9.83
CA GLU A 316 -16.43 20.70 -8.79
C GLU A 316 -16.93 19.37 -8.22
N ALA A 317 -17.22 18.38 -9.07
CA ALA A 317 -17.68 17.08 -8.62
C ALA A 317 -16.62 16.37 -7.74
N ILE A 318 -15.34 16.47 -8.12
CA ILE A 318 -14.23 15.97 -7.29
C ILE A 318 -14.25 16.67 -5.93
N LYS A 319 -14.20 18.01 -5.89
CA LYS A 319 -14.13 18.75 -4.63
C LYS A 319 -15.31 18.43 -3.69
N ASN A 320 -16.52 18.32 -4.25
CA ASN A 320 -17.72 17.98 -3.50
C ASN A 320 -17.65 16.57 -2.92
N ALA A 321 -17.22 15.57 -3.69
CA ALA A 321 -17.07 14.19 -3.21
C ALA A 321 -15.97 14.04 -2.14
N TYR A 322 -14.97 14.92 -2.17
CA TYR A 322 -13.89 14.99 -1.19
C TYR A 322 -14.24 15.78 0.09
N THR A 323 -15.42 16.39 0.22
CA THR A 323 -15.77 17.18 1.42
C THR A 323 -16.12 16.28 2.61
#